data_AF-W0DG10-F1
#
_entry.id   AF-W0DG10-F1
#
_cell.length_a   1.000
_cell.length_b   1.000
_cell.length_c   1.000
_cell.angle_alpha   90.00
_cell.angle_beta   90.00
_cell.angle_gamma   90.00
#
_symmetry.space_group_name_H-M   'P 1'
#
loop_
_entity.id
_entity.type
_entity.pdbx_description
1 polymer ?
#
loop_
_entity_poly.entity_id
_entity_poly.type
_entity_poly.pdbx_seq_one_letter_code
_entity_poly.pdbx_strand_id
1 'polypeptide(L)' 'MHSTTQDPDKFRRYRERLKAKGLRQIHLWVPDTASPRFQQELRRQLALVEASTEDRETLEFIEAAADWSD' A
#
# COMPACT_ATOMS: atom_id res chain seq x y z
N MET A 1 8.15 -19.45 23.74
CA MET A 1 7.88 -18.40 22.73
C MET A 1 8.21 -18.99 21.37
N HIS A 2 7.21 -19.43 20.59
CA HIS A 2 7.45 -20.01 19.27
C HIS A 2 7.50 -18.91 18.24
N SER A 3 8.70 -18.48 17.84
CA SER A 3 8.89 -17.70 16.63
C SER A 3 8.67 -18.64 15.45
N THR A 4 7.56 -18.48 14.73
CA THR A 4 7.31 -19.22 13.49
C THR A 4 8.30 -18.74 12.43
N THR A 5 9.44 -19.42 12.31
CA THR A 5 10.35 -19.24 11.18
C THR A 5 9.58 -19.67 9.93
N GLN A 6 9.12 -18.68 9.18
CA GLN A 6 8.39 -18.84 7.93
C GLN A 6 9.22 -19.72 6.97
N ASP A 7 8.70 -20.89 6.60
CA ASP A 7 9.39 -21.86 5.74
C ASP A 7 9.68 -21.26 4.35
N PRO A 8 10.97 -21.06 3.98
CA PRO A 8 11.34 -20.43 2.71
C PRO A 8 10.82 -21.18 1.48
N ASP A 9 10.56 -22.49 1.56
CA ASP A 9 10.02 -23.26 0.42
C ASP A 9 8.54 -22.90 0.16
N LYS A 10 7.77 -22.59 1.21
CA LYS A 10 6.37 -22.12 1.07
C LYS A 10 6.30 -20.80 0.30
N PHE A 11 7.18 -19.84 0.61
CA PHE A 11 7.22 -18.55 -0.10
C PHE A 11 7.67 -18.70 -1.54
N ARG A 12 8.60 -19.61 -1.82
CA ARG A 12 9.02 -19.91 -3.20
C ARG A 12 7.86 -20.44 -4.03
N ARG A 13 7.17 -21.49 -3.55
CA ARG A 13 6.02 -22.08 -4.26
C ARG A 13 4.89 -21.07 -4.47
N TYR A 14 4.63 -20.21 -3.47
CA TYR A 14 3.65 -19.14 -3.60
C TYR A 14 4.02 -18.15 -4.72
N ARG A 15 5.28 -17.69 -4.78
CA ARG A 15 5.75 -16.80 -5.83
C ARG A 15 5.68 -17.43 -7.22
N GLU A 16 6.01 -18.70 -7.36
CA GLU A 16 5.92 -19.43 -8.64
C GLU A 16 4.48 -19.47 -9.18
N ARG A 17 3.50 -19.71 -8.29
CA ARG A 17 2.07 -19.67 -8.67
C ARG A 17 1.64 -18.29 -9.14
N LEU A 18 2.08 -17.21 -8.47
CA LEU A 18 1.76 -15.84 -8.90
C LEU A 18 2.41 -15.51 -10.25
N LYS A 19 3.66 -15.91 -10.47
CA LYS A 19 4.35 -15.76 -11.76
C LYS A 19 3.61 -16.49 -12.89
N ALA A 20 3.13 -17.71 -12.65
CA ALA A 20 2.36 -18.46 -13.63
C ALA A 20 1.01 -17.79 -14.00
N LYS A 21 0.46 -16.95 -13.11
CA LYS A 21 -0.71 -16.10 -13.38
C LYS A 21 -0.36 -14.78 -14.11
N GLY A 22 0.90 -14.60 -14.53
CA GLY A 22 1.36 -13.37 -15.19
C GLY A 22 1.68 -12.21 -14.25
N LEU A 23 1.66 -12.43 -12.92
CA LEU A 23 1.95 -11.37 -11.95
C LEU A 23 3.46 -11.22 -11.71
N ARG A 24 3.92 -9.98 -11.60
CA ARG A 24 5.31 -9.65 -11.28
C ARG A 24 5.43 -9.22 -9.81
N GLN A 25 6.34 -9.86 -9.09
CA GLN A 25 6.67 -9.42 -7.73
C GLN A 25 7.44 -8.11 -7.76
N ILE A 26 7.00 -7.14 -6.96
CA ILE A 26 7.76 -5.94 -6.62
C ILE A 26 8.13 -5.99 -5.14
N HIS A 27 9.37 -5.62 -4.81
CA HIS A 27 9.80 -5.43 -3.42
C HIS A 27 9.99 -3.94 -3.22
N LEU A 28 9.15 -3.35 -2.38
CA LEU A 28 9.19 -1.92 -2.06
C LEU A 28 9.51 -1.74 -0.59
N TRP A 29 10.47 -0.88 -0.31
CA TRP A 29 10.69 -0.37 1.05
C TRP A 29 9.72 0.78 1.29
N VAL A 30 8.93 0.67 2.34
CA VAL A 30 7.95 1.68 2.76
C VAL A 30 8.39 2.33 4.07
N PRO A 31 7.97 3.57 4.36
CA PRO A 31 8.18 4.17 5.67
C PRO A 31 7.61 3.31 6.80
N ASP A 32 8.30 3.28 7.93
CA ASP A 32 7.81 2.62 9.15
C ASP A 32 6.63 3.41 9.74
N THR A 33 5.43 2.88 9.58
CA THR A 33 4.17 3.51 9.99
C THR A 33 3.95 3.49 11.50
N ALA A 34 4.67 2.62 12.22
CA ALA A 34 4.65 2.58 13.69
C ALA A 34 5.52 3.67 14.32
N SER A 35 6.42 4.29 13.54
CA SER A 35 7.28 5.36 14.03
C SER A 35 6.47 6.62 14.39
N PRO A 36 6.70 7.24 15.56
CA PRO A 36 6.10 8.53 15.91
C PRO A 36 6.41 9.65 14.90
N ARG A 37 7.53 9.55 14.17
CA ARG A 37 7.90 10.49 13.10
C ARG A 37 6.94 10.38 11.91
N PHE A 38 6.57 9.16 11.54
CA PHE A 38 5.61 8.93 10.46
C PHE A 38 4.26 9.53 10.82
N GLN A 39 3.81 9.37 12.06
CA GLN A 39 2.54 9.95 12.54
C GLN A 39 2.53 11.48 12.48
N GLN A 40 3.65 12.14 12.80
CA GLN A 40 3.79 13.60 12.68
C GLN A 40 3.72 14.05 11.22
N GLU A 41 4.46 13.36 10.34
CA GLU A 41 4.48 13.69 8.92
C GLU A 41 3.13 13.42 8.25
N LEU A 42 2.46 12.33 8.63
CA LEU A 42 1.11 12.02 8.17
C LEU A 42 0.14 13.16 8.47
N ARG A 43 0.12 13.67 9.71
CA ARG A 43 -0.74 14.81 10.08
C ARG A 43 -0.40 16.07 9.28
N ARG A 44 0.90 16.35 9.11
CA ARG A 44 1.35 17.50 8.32
C ARG A 44 0.88 17.41 6.87
N GLN A 45 1.01 16.24 6.26
CA GLN A 45 0.60 15.99 4.88
C GLN A 45 -0.91 16.04 4.71
N LEU A 46 -1.67 15.43 5.62
CA LEU A 46 -3.14 15.49 5.60
C LEU A 46 -3.64 16.94 5.63
N ALA A 47 -3.07 17.80 6.48
CA ALA A 47 -3.44 19.20 6.55
C ALA A 47 -3.17 19.97 5.24
N LEU A 48 -2.14 19.58 4.47
CA LEU A 48 -1.87 20.18 3.15
C LEU A 48 -2.88 19.74 2.11
N VAL A 49 -3.24 18.45 2.12
CA VAL A 49 -4.24 17.89 1.21
C VAL A 49 -5.62 18.49 1.46
N GLU A 50 -6.04 18.60 2.73
CA GLU A 50 -7.32 19.21 3.10
C GLU A 50 -7.41 20.69 2.69
N ALA A 51 -6.28 21.41 2.69
CA ALA A 51 -6.22 22.79 2.24
C ALA A 51 -6.20 22.93 0.71
N SER A 52 -5.96 21.85 -0.03
CA SER A 52 -5.83 21.84 -1.49
C SER A 52 -7.18 21.60 -2.17
N THR A 53 -7.67 22.59 -2.92
CA THR A 53 -8.90 22.44 -3.72
C THR A 53 -8.68 21.50 -4.91
N GLU A 54 -7.48 21.49 -5.48
CA GLU A 54 -7.09 20.61 -6.59
C GLU A 54 -7.10 19.13 -6.18
N ASP A 55 -6.67 18.82 -4.94
CA ASP A 55 -6.70 17.45 -4.43
C ASP A 55 -8.14 16.95 -4.29
N ARG A 56 -9.07 17.83 -3.89
CA ARG A 56 -10.49 17.50 -3.79
C ARG A 56 -11.10 17.17 -5.16
N GLU A 57 -10.84 18.00 -6.16
CA GLU A 57 -11.30 17.77 -7.54
C GLU A 57 -10.71 16.49 -8.13
N THR A 58 -9.44 16.21 -7.83
CA THR A 58 -8.77 14.97 -8.26
C THR A 58 -9.41 13.74 -7.63
N LEU A 59 -9.70 13.79 -6.32
CA LEU A 59 -10.38 12.69 -5.62
C LEU A 59 -11.80 12.47 -6.15
N GLU A 60 -12.56 13.54 -6.38
CA GLU A 60 -13.91 13.47 -6.98
C GLU A 60 -13.85 12.84 -8.39
N PHE A 61 -12.86 13.20 -9.21
CA PHE A 61 -12.65 12.59 -10.52
C PHE A 61 -12.32 11.09 -10.41
N ILE A 62 -11.41 10.71 -9.52
CA ILE A 62 -11.03 9.30 -9.30
C ILE A 62 -12.25 8.49 -8.82
N GLU A 63 -13.02 9.02 -7.86
CA GLU A 63 -14.22 8.38 -7.34
C GLU A 63 -15.28 8.15 -8.42
N ALA A 64 -15.49 9.15 -9.30
CA ALA A 64 -16.41 9.05 -10.43
C ALA A 64 -15.94 8.08 -11.52
N ALA A 65 -14.63 7.92 -11.70
CA ALA A 65 -14.04 7.03 -12.70
C ALA A 65 -13.84 5.59 -12.20
N ALA A 66 -13.89 5.36 -10.88
CA ALA A 66 -13.68 4.05 -10.30
C ALA A 66 -14.86 3.11 -10.60
N ASP A 67 -14.54 1.94 -11.14
CA ASP A 67 -15.49 0.84 -11.27
C ASP A 67 -15.58 0.12 -9.93
N TRP A 68 -16.61 0.47 -9.15
CA TRP A 68 -16.90 -0.11 -7.83
C TRP A 68 -17.70 -1.41 -7.91
N SER A 69 -17.82 -2.04 -9.08
CA SER A 69 -18.48 -3.35 -9.17
C SER A 69 -17.66 -4.44 -8.46
N ASP A 70 -18.34 -5.27 -7.65
CA ASP A 70 -17.79 -6.41 -6.91
C ASP A 70 -17.34 -7.57 -7.83
#